data_AF-A0A2A4I4D2-F1
#
_entry.id   AF-A0A2A4I4D2-F1
#
_cell.length_a   1.000
_cell.length_b   1.000
_cell.length_c   1.000
_cell.angle_alpha   90.00
_cell.angle_beta   90.00
_cell.angle_gamma   90.00
#
_symmetry.space_group_name_H-M   'P 1'
#
loop_
_entity.id
_entity.type
_entity.pdbx_description
1 polymer ?
#
loop_
_entity_poly.entity_id
_entity_poly.type
_entity_poly.pdbx_seq_one_letter_code
_entity_poly.pdbx_strand_id
1 'polypeptide(L)'
;MSDFDIEAIRRQVRAMDFVRGTPAEVAMWHEDMADSRANLVIENMVPTPNDDAFFAMMLDEGVPPPLVSQILLRLLDHPDADRSLPVTPMEAH
;
A
#
# COMPACT_ATOMS: atom_id res chain seq x y z
N MET A 1 -3.43 -14.37 5.09
CA MET A 1 -3.18 -12.97 5.48
C MET A 1 -1.70 -12.74 5.34
N SER A 2 -1.32 -11.88 4.40
CA SER A 2 0.07 -11.75 3.98
C SER A 2 0.92 -11.14 5.09
N ASP A 3 2.06 -11.76 5.38
CA ASP A 3 3.00 -11.23 6.37
C ASP A 3 3.94 -10.25 5.68
N PHE A 4 3.47 -9.01 5.49
CA PHE A 4 4.25 -7.94 4.88
C PHE A 4 5.43 -7.55 5.77
N ASP A 5 6.66 -7.69 5.25
CA ASP A 5 7.84 -7.05 5.85
C ASP A 5 7.79 -5.54 5.55
N ILE A 6 7.09 -4.80 6.42
CA ILE A 6 6.83 -3.36 6.26
C ILE A 6 8.12 -2.56 6.08
N GLU A 7 9.19 -2.91 6.80
CA GLU A 7 10.47 -2.19 6.71
C GLU A 7 11.22 -2.53 5.41
N ALA A 8 11.17 -3.78 4.94
CA ALA A 8 11.70 -4.13 3.62
C ALA A 8 10.95 -3.44 2.48
N ILE A 9 9.61 -3.38 2.58
CA ILE A 9 8.78 -2.70 1.59
C ILE A 9 9.04 -1.20 1.63
N ARG A 10 9.10 -0.57 2.82
CA ARG A 10 9.42 0.86 2.95
C ARG A 10 10.75 1.22 2.29
N ARG A 11 11.78 0.38 2.44
CA ARG A 11 13.08 0.58 1.77
C ARG A 11 12.94 0.54 0.25
N GLN A 12 12.17 -0.41 -0.29
CA GLN A 12 11.92 -0.50 -1.73
C GLN A 12 11.16 0.73 -2.23
N VAL A 13 10.09 1.14 -1.55
CA VAL A 13 9.31 2.34 -1.88
C VAL A 13 10.19 3.59 -1.88
N ARG A 14 11.07 3.75 -0.89
CA ARG A 14 12.01 4.89 -0.85
C ARG A 14 13.04 4.90 -1.97
N ALA A 15 13.38 3.72 -2.51
CA ALA A 15 14.30 3.59 -3.63
C ALA A 15 13.62 3.76 -5.00
N MET A 16 12.28 3.72 -5.05
CA MET A 16 11.51 3.92 -6.28
C MET A 16 11.50 5.40 -6.70
N ASP A 17 11.59 5.62 -8.00
CA ASP A 17 11.44 6.95 -8.60
C ASP A 17 9.98 7.17 -9.01
N PHE A 18 9.26 7.98 -8.24
CA PHE A 18 7.89 8.39 -8.53
C PHE A 18 7.60 9.75 -7.89
N VAL A 19 6.55 10.41 -8.38
CA VAL A 19 6.09 11.68 -7.82
C VAL A 19 5.29 11.39 -6.55
N ARG A 20 5.84 11.78 -5.40
CA ARG A 20 5.15 11.73 -4.11
C ARG A 20 4.03 12.77 -4.08
N GLY A 21 2.95 12.42 -3.39
CA GLY A 21 1.86 13.35 -3.11
C GLY A 21 2.34 14.57 -2.34
N THR A 22 1.72 15.71 -2.61
CA THR A 22 1.88 16.90 -1.78
C THR A 22 1.28 16.67 -0.40
N PRO A 23 1.68 17.44 0.64
CA PRO A 23 1.10 17.30 1.97
C PRO A 23 -0.43 17.44 2.01
N ALA A 24 -1.00 18.26 1.11
CA ALA A 24 -2.45 18.42 0.99
C ALA A 24 -3.13 17.18 0.40
N GLU A 25 -2.54 16.58 -0.63
CA GLU A 25 -3.05 15.34 -1.22
C GLU A 25 -2.93 14.18 -0.22
N VAL A 26 -1.81 14.08 0.50
CA VAL A 26 -1.63 13.06 1.53
C VAL A 26 -2.66 13.19 2.65
N ALA A 27 -2.94 14.41 3.12
CA ALA A 27 -3.99 14.64 4.11
C ALA A 27 -5.37 14.19 3.60
N MET A 28 -5.71 14.53 2.35
CA MET A 28 -6.94 14.09 1.70
C MET A 28 -7.03 12.56 1.61
N TRP A 29 -5.94 11.89 1.21
CA TRP A 29 -5.91 10.43 1.14
C TRP A 29 -6.04 9.76 2.51
N HIS A 30 -5.50 10.38 3.57
CA HIS A 30 -5.69 9.91 4.94
C HIS A 30 -7.16 9.93 5.36
N GLU A 31 -7.88 11.01 5.02
CA GLU A 31 -9.31 11.15 5.29
C GLU A 31 -10.11 10.10 4.49
N ASP A 32 -9.86 9.97 3.19
CA ASP A 32 -10.52 8.99 2.32
C ASP A 32 -10.28 7.54 2.78
N MET A 33 -9.08 7.23 3.26
CA MET A 33 -8.74 5.92 3.81
C MET A 33 -9.44 5.65 5.14
N ALA A 34 -9.62 6.66 6.00
CA ALA A 34 -10.38 6.50 7.24
C ALA A 34 -11.87 6.20 6.96
N ASP A 35 -12.47 6.91 6.00
CA ASP A 35 -13.85 6.69 5.57
C ASP A 35 -14.03 5.31 4.92
N SER A 36 -13.08 4.90 4.06
CA SER A 36 -13.08 3.58 3.44
C SER A 36 -12.96 2.46 4.48
N ARG A 37 -12.14 2.64 5.53
CA ARG A 37 -12.03 1.67 6.64
C ARG A 37 -13.34 1.54 7.41
N ALA A 38 -14.07 2.63 7.63
CA ALA A 38 -15.39 2.57 8.26
C ALA A 38 -16.38 1.71 7.44
N ASN A 39 -16.34 1.85 6.11
CA ASN A 39 -17.16 1.02 5.21
C ASN A 39 -16.78 -0.47 5.31
N LEU A 40 -15.48 -0.80 5.33
CA LEU A 40 -15.01 -2.19 5.44
C LEU A 40 -15.39 -2.84 6.79
N VAL A 41 -15.42 -2.07 7.87
CA VAL A 41 -15.89 -2.54 9.19
C VAL A 41 -17.36 -2.93 9.14
N ILE A 42 -18.20 -2.13 8.47
CA ILE A 42 -19.62 -2.44 8.28
C ILE A 42 -19.79 -3.73 7.46
N GLU A 43 -18.98 -3.91 6.42
CA GLU A 43 -18.98 -5.11 5.57
C GLU A 43 -18.30 -6.33 6.21
N ASN A 44 -17.87 -6.25 7.48
CA ASN A 44 -17.14 -7.28 8.20
C ASN A 44 -15.87 -7.77 7.45
N MET A 45 -15.24 -6.87 6.70
CA MET A 45 -14.00 -7.06 5.94
C MET A 45 -12.87 -6.22 6.56
N VAL A 46 -12.76 -6.25 7.88
CA VAL A 46 -11.74 -5.48 8.61
C VAL A 46 -10.34 -5.96 8.18
N PRO A 47 -9.48 -5.06 7.68
CA PRO A 47 -8.09 -5.40 7.37
C PRO A 47 -7.37 -5.91 8.61
N THR A 48 -6.36 -6.75 8.41
CA THR A 48 -5.52 -7.19 9.53
C THR A 48 -4.65 -6.03 10.03
N PRO A 49 -4.14 -6.09 11.27
CA PRO A 49 -3.20 -5.08 11.75
C PRO A 49 -1.97 -4.89 10.84
N ASN A 50 -1.57 -5.94 10.11
CA ASN A 50 -0.45 -5.86 9.18
C ASN A 50 -0.84 -5.13 7.87
N ASP A 51 -2.04 -5.39 7.36
CA ASP A 51 -2.57 -4.67 6.20
C ASP A 51 -2.71 -3.18 6.53
N ASP A 52 -3.26 -2.84 7.70
CA ASP A 52 -3.37 -1.47 8.18
C ASP A 52 -1.99 -0.79 8.29
N ALA A 53 -0.97 -1.50 8.83
CA ALA A 53 0.39 -0.99 8.93
C ALA A 53 1.02 -0.74 7.55
N PHE A 54 0.75 -1.61 6.58
CA PHE A 54 1.17 -1.45 5.18
C PHE A 54 0.56 -0.20 4.55
N PHE A 55 -0.76 -0.04 4.63
CA PHE A 55 -1.44 1.12 4.04
C PHE A 55 -1.05 2.44 4.71
N ALA A 56 -0.92 2.45 6.05
CA ALA A 56 -0.45 3.62 6.78
C ALA A 56 0.96 4.02 6.35
N MET A 57 1.88 3.05 6.20
CA MET A 57 3.24 3.32 5.74
C MET A 57 3.28 3.90 4.33
N MET A 58 2.45 3.41 3.41
CA MET A 58 2.38 3.95 2.05
C MET A 58 1.90 5.40 2.02
N LEU A 59 0.90 5.74 2.85
CA LEU A 59 0.40 7.10 3.00
C LEU A 59 1.47 8.03 3.61
N ASP A 60 2.17 7.58 4.64
CA ASP A 60 3.27 8.33 5.27
C ASP A 60 4.42 8.62 4.28
N GLU A 61 4.69 7.69 3.36
CA GLU A 61 5.65 7.87 2.29
C GLU A 61 5.09 8.71 1.11
N GLY A 62 3.82 9.14 1.18
CA GLY A 62 3.18 9.95 0.14
C GLY A 62 3.02 9.20 -1.18
N VAL A 63 2.83 7.88 -1.10
CA VAL A 63 2.61 7.03 -2.28
C VAL A 63 1.19 7.28 -2.80
N PRO A 64 1.01 7.66 -4.07
CA PRO A 64 -0.32 7.90 -4.61
C PRO A 64 -1.16 6.61 -4.63
N PRO A 65 -2.47 6.65 -4.34
CA PRO A 65 -3.31 5.46 -4.22
C PRO A 65 -3.26 4.49 -5.42
N PRO A 66 -3.23 4.96 -6.68
CA PRO A 66 -3.05 4.05 -7.83
C PRO A 66 -1.74 3.26 -7.80
N LEU A 67 -0.66 3.87 -7.31
CA LEU A 67 0.65 3.22 -7.19
C LEU A 67 0.66 2.23 -6.01
N VAL A 68 -0.02 2.54 -4.90
CA VAL A 68 -0.19 1.59 -3.77
C VAL A 68 -0.81 0.28 -4.26
N SER A 69 -1.89 0.37 -5.05
CA SER A 69 -2.54 -0.80 -5.64
C SER A 69 -1.57 -1.61 -6.51
N GLN A 70 -0.76 -0.96 -7.35
CA GLN A 70 0.21 -1.66 -8.20
C GLN A 70 1.34 -2.31 -7.39
N ILE A 71 1.85 -1.65 -6.35
CA ILE A 71 2.83 -2.23 -5.44
C ILE A 71 2.25 -3.46 -4.74
N LEU A 72 1.00 -3.38 -4.25
CA LEU A 72 0.32 -4.50 -3.61
C LEU A 72 0.15 -5.68 -4.58
N LEU A 73 -0.34 -5.43 -5.81
CA LEU A 73 -0.46 -6.45 -6.84
C LEU A 73 0.90 -7.09 -7.14
N ARG A 74 1.97 -6.29 -7.21
CA ARG A 74 3.32 -6.79 -7.49
C ARG A 74 3.88 -7.64 -6.34
N LEU A 75 3.62 -7.25 -5.09
CA LEU A 75 3.98 -8.02 -3.90
C LEU A 75 3.27 -9.38 -3.87
N LEU A 76 2.02 -9.43 -4.31
CA LEU A 76 1.21 -10.65 -4.38
C LEU A 76 1.45 -11.48 -5.66
N ASP A 77 2.42 -11.07 -6.49
CA ASP A 77 2.70 -11.63 -7.82
C ASP A 77 1.44 -11.78 -8.71
N HIS A 78 0.51 -10.83 -8.60
CA HIS A 78 -0.75 -10.85 -9.33
C HIS A 78 -0.49 -10.63 -10.84
N PRO A 79 -1.22 -11.30 -11.76
CA PRO A 79 -1.02 -11.13 -13.20
C PRO A 79 -1.24 -9.70 -13.71
N ASP A 80 -2.10 -8.93 -13.04
CA ASP A 80 -2.39 -7.53 -13.37
C ASP A 80 -1.37 -6.52 -12.82
N ALA A 81 -0.37 -6.99 -12.08
CA ALA A 81 0.67 -6.13 -11.55
C ALA A 81 1.55 -5.55 -12.66
N ASP A 82 1.91 -4.28 -12.54
CA ASP A 82 3.00 -3.71 -13.32
C ASP A 82 4.33 -4.38 -12.93
N ARG A 83 4.79 -5.30 -13.79
CA ARG A 83 6.04 -6.06 -13.61
C ARG A 83 7.30 -5.21 -13.82
N SER A 84 7.17 -3.99 -14.33
CA SER A 84 8.29 -3.07 -14.45
C SER A 84 8.67 -2.41 -13.12
N LEU A 85 7.79 -2.49 -12.10
CA LEU A 85 8.07 -1.96 -10.78
C LEU A 85 9.23 -2.73 -10.13
N PRO A 86 10.20 -2.02 -9.53
CA PRO A 86 11.35 -2.62 -8.85
C PRO A 86 10.96 -3.10 -7.44
N VAL A 87 9.81 -3.77 -7.35
CA VAL A 87 9.28 -4.38 -6.13
C VAL A 87 9.43 -5.88 -6.24
N THR A 88 10.02 -6.46 -5.21
CA THR A 88 10.24 -7.90 -5.10
C THR A 88 8.95 -8.56 -4.62
N PRO A 89 8.39 -9.54 -5.36
CA PRO A 89 7.24 -10.30 -4.89
C PRO A 89 7.54 -10.97 -3.55
N MET A 90 6.53 -11.05 -2.70
CA MET A 90 6.62 -11.84 -1.48
C MET A 90 6.67 -13.31 -1.88
N GLU A 91 7.55 -14.09 -1.27
CA GLU A 91 7.56 -15.53 -1.48
C GLU A 91 6.21 -16.10 -1.04
N ALA A 92 5.49 -16.75 -1.96
CA ALA A 92 4.29 -17.49 -1.62
C ALA A 92 4.71 -18.70 -0.79
N HIS A 93 4.59 -18.58 0.53
CA HIS A 93 4.74 -19.70 1.46
C HIS A 93 3.54 -20.65 1.38
#